data_AF-A0A950GM57-F1
#
_entry.id   AF-A0A950GM57-F1
#
_cell.length_a   1.000
_cell.length_b   1.000
_cell.length_c   1.000
_cell.angle_alpha   90.00
_cell.angle_beta   90.00
_cell.angle_gamma   90.00
#
_symmetry.space_group_name_H-M   'P 1'
#
loop_
_entity.id
_entity.type
_entity.pdbx_description
1 polymer ?
#
loop_
_entity_poly.entity_id
_entity_poly.type
_entity_poly.pdbx_seq_one_letter_code
_entity_poly.pdbx_strand_id
1 'polypeptide(L)' 'AMTSTKELVGTHAVYNFHLGRPFGTDERSRVMVKLEKGNWQLMP' A
#
# COMPACT_ATOMS: atom_id res chain seq x y z
N ALA A 1 -14.08 12.47 8.89
CA ALA A 1 -13.46 11.24 9.40
C ALA A 1 -12.40 10.70 8.44
N MET A 2 -12.76 10.33 7.21
CA MET A 2 -11.81 9.70 6.27
C MET A 2 -10.56 10.55 5.96
N THR A 3 -10.70 11.84 5.65
CA THR A 3 -9.56 12.75 5.39
C THR A 3 -8.91 13.35 6.64
N SER A 4 -9.50 13.11 7.81
CA SER A 4 -8.98 13.61 9.10
C SER A 4 -8.14 12.58 9.84
N THR A 5 -8.33 11.29 9.53
CA THR A 5 -7.54 10.18 10.10
C THR A 5 -6.22 10.07 9.37
N LYS A 6 -5.12 9.99 10.13
CA LYS A 6 -3.76 9.80 9.64
C LYS A 6 -3.22 8.45 10.09
N GLU A 7 -2.31 7.88 9.30
CA GLU A 7 -1.65 6.60 9.60
C GLU A 7 -2.63 5.46 9.91
N LEU A 8 -3.72 5.35 9.16
CA LEU A 8 -4.67 4.24 9.33
C LEU A 8 -4.04 2.95 8.79
N VAL A 9 -3.75 2.00 9.66
CA VAL A 9 -3.15 0.71 9.29
C VAL A 9 -4.20 -0.19 8.63
N GLY A 10 -3.87 -0.75 7.46
CA GLY A 10 -4.61 -1.83 6.81
C GLY A 10 -3.67 -2.89 6.22
N THR A 11 -4.23 -4.01 5.75
CA THR A 11 -3.44 -5.14 5.21
C THR A 11 -2.56 -4.76 4.02
N HIS A 12 -3.01 -3.81 3.19
CA HIS A 12 -2.35 -3.47 1.93
C HIS A 12 -1.62 -2.12 1.96
N ALA A 13 -1.79 -1.31 3.01
CA ALA A 13 -1.20 0.02 3.09
C ALA A 13 -1.33 0.60 4.50
N VAL A 14 -0.60 1.69 4.72
CA VAL A 14 -0.87 2.65 5.80
C VAL A 14 -1.46 3.90 5.15
N TYR A 15 -2.73 4.19 5.42
CA TYR A 15 -3.50 5.17 4.67
C TYR A 15 -3.45 6.58 5.26
N ASN A 16 -3.27 7.56 4.38
CA ASN A 16 -3.41 9.00 4.63
C ASN A 16 -4.24 9.64 3.50
N PHE A 17 -5.54 9.84 3.72
CA PHE A 17 -6.43 10.36 2.68
C PHE A 17 -6.35 11.89 2.56
N HIS A 18 -6.31 12.38 1.32
CA HIS A 18 -6.31 13.81 1.02
C HIS A 18 -7.36 14.17 -0.03
N LEU A 19 -7.90 15.38 0.05
CA LEU A 19 -8.79 15.91 -1.00
C LEU A 19 -8.00 15.98 -2.32
N GLY A 20 -8.59 15.45 -3.41
CA GLY A 20 -7.93 15.34 -4.71
C GLY A 20 -6.96 14.16 -4.87
N ARG A 21 -6.64 13.42 -3.81
CA ARG A 21 -5.84 12.18 -3.87
C ARG A 21 -6.54 11.05 -3.09
N PRO A 22 -7.47 10.33 -3.75
CA PRO A 22 -8.41 9.44 -3.05
C PRO A 22 -7.80 8.12 -2.57
N PHE A 23 -6.64 7.71 -3.08
CA PHE A 23 -6.04 6.42 -2.73
C PHE A 23 -5.42 6.42 -1.32
N GLY A 24 -4.83 7.55 -0.91
CA GLY A 24 -4.18 7.68 0.40
C GLY A 24 -3.03 6.71 0.66
N THR A 25 -2.50 6.06 -0.38
CA THR A 25 -1.40 5.10 -0.31
C THR A 25 -0.07 5.76 -0.71
N ASP A 26 1.03 5.15 -0.27
CA ASP A 26 2.40 5.50 -0.66
C ASP A 26 3.20 4.24 -1.05
N GLU A 27 4.51 4.40 -1.24
CA GLU A 27 5.46 3.35 -1.59
C GLU A 27 5.36 2.08 -0.73
N ARG A 28 4.96 2.21 0.55
CA ARG A 28 4.77 1.06 1.47
C ARG A 28 3.66 0.11 1.02
N SER A 29 2.82 0.57 0.08
CA SER A 29 1.63 -0.16 -0.38
C SER A 29 1.90 -1.03 -1.61
N ARG A 30 3.16 -1.13 -2.05
CA ARG A 30 3.56 -1.98 -3.16
C ARG A 30 4.83 -2.77 -2.86
N VAL A 31 4.89 -3.97 -3.41
CA VAL A 31 6.07 -4.83 -3.41
C VAL A 31 6.25 -5.42 -4.79
N MET A 32 7.51 -5.61 -5.21
CA MET A 32 7.82 -6.32 -6.43
C MET A 32 7.94 -7.81 -6.13
N VAL A 33 7.28 -8.64 -6.92
CA VAL A 33 7.39 -10.10 -6.82
C VAL A 33 7.70 -10.70 -8.17
N LYS A 34 8.41 -11.82 -8.15
CA LYS A 34 8.75 -12.59 -9.34
C LYS A 34 8.26 -14.03 -9.19
N LEU A 35 7.68 -14.57 -10.26
CA LEU A 35 7.31 -15.99 -10.32
C LEU A 35 8.53 -16.81 -10.74
N GLU A 36 9.02 -17.67 -9.84
CA GLU A 36 10.11 -18.61 -10.12
C GLU A 36 9.69 -20.02 -9.74
N LYS A 37 9.73 -20.93 -10.72
CA LYS A 37 9.39 -22.36 -10.54
C LYS A 37 8.06 -22.57 -9.80
N GLY A 38 7.04 -21.76 -10.12
CA GLY A 38 5.71 -21.84 -9.52
C GLY A 38 5.55 -21.15 -8.16
N ASN A 39 6.60 -20.50 -7.63
CA ASN A 39 6.57 -19.80 -6.35
C ASN A 39 6.76 -18.29 -6.56
N TRP A 40 6.00 -17.48 -5.81
CA TRP A 40 6.19 -16.03 -5.77
C TRP A 40 7.33 -15.68 -4.80
N GLN A 41 8.38 -15.04 -5.31
CA GLN A 41 9.49 -14.54 -4.51
C GLN A 41 9.43 -13.02 -4.42
N LEU A 42 9.61 -12.50 -3.20
CA LEU A 42 9.75 -11.06 -2.96
C LEU A 42 11.10 -10.57 -3.52
N MET A 43 11.06 -9.51 -4.31
CA MET A 43 12.25 -8.89 -4.90
C MET A 43 12.76 -7.71 -4.03
N PRO A 44 14.09 -7.48 -3.98
CA PRO A 44 14.68 -6.30 -3.36
C PRO A 44 14.28 -5.00 -4.05
#